data_AF-A0AA47NTZ7-F1
#
_entry.id   AF-A0AA47NTZ7-F1
#
_cell.length_a   1.000
_cell.length_b   1.000
_cell.length_c   1.000
_cell.angle_alpha   90.00
_cell.angle_beta   90.00
_cell.angle_gamma   90.00
#
_symmetry.space_group_name_H-M   'P 1'
#
loop_
_entity.id
_entity.type
_entity.pdbx_description
1 polymer ?
#
loop_
_entity_poly.entity_id
_entity_poly.type
_entity_poly.pdbx_seq_one_letter_code
_entity_poly.pdbx_strand_id
1 'polypeptide(L)'
;MTFTIVQGSPGVREFLENWPALRMQSQVFAEFHRITNVNLRNQFYCELDRYTPKLVALYQQKSSRTGKGAEALREMLRIYDLEEEHDINMRRTLALRGLAVYLREDDTEFYKTCNGEDEMETTDTPLAFLSVAPDSTGSSSFSPENISIVIEDEVVMSELPRLADAFVVLLGLIYALHLDYPKKLTHTFTFIQKVLLCLDDNKALKPCLLSLKNELLKE
;
A
#
# COMPACT_ATOMS: atom_id res chain seq x y z
N MET A 1 24.73 -35.94 -13.30
CA MET A 1 24.00 -34.69 -13.00
C MET A 1 23.94 -34.54 -11.50
N THR A 2 24.83 -33.72 -10.95
CA THR A 2 24.86 -33.38 -9.54
C THR A 2 23.80 -32.30 -9.29
N PHE A 3 22.84 -32.60 -8.41
CA PHE A 3 21.89 -31.62 -7.88
C PHE A 3 22.66 -30.65 -6.99
N THR A 4 22.88 -29.43 -7.46
CA THR A 4 23.26 -28.32 -6.58
C THR A 4 22.01 -27.87 -5.85
N ILE A 5 22.00 -28.05 -4.54
CA ILE A 5 21.03 -27.41 -3.64
C ILE A 5 21.29 -25.91 -3.75
N VAL A 6 20.39 -25.17 -4.38
CA VAL A 6 20.43 -23.69 -4.33
C VAL A 6 20.08 -23.31 -2.89
N GLN A 7 21.11 -22.99 -2.10
CA GLN A 7 20.95 -22.40 -0.78
C GLN A 7 20.48 -20.96 -0.97
N GLY A 8 19.25 -20.67 -0.54
CA GLY A 8 18.64 -19.34 -0.58
C GLY A 8 17.69 -19.15 -1.76
N SER A 9 16.51 -18.58 -1.50
CA SER A 9 15.71 -17.97 -2.56
C SER A 9 16.54 -16.85 -3.21
N PRO A 10 16.64 -16.77 -4.55
CA PRO A 10 17.37 -15.69 -5.21
C PRO A 10 16.77 -14.34 -4.80
N GLY A 11 17.62 -13.32 -4.67
CA GLY A 11 17.14 -11.97 -4.37
C GLY A 11 16.22 -11.45 -5.47
N VAL A 12 15.40 -10.44 -5.17
CA VAL A 12 14.38 -9.92 -6.10
C VAL A 12 14.99 -9.46 -7.42
N ARG A 13 16.19 -8.86 -7.40
CA ARG A 13 16.91 -8.48 -8.63
C ARG A 13 17.14 -9.68 -9.55
N GLU A 14 17.77 -10.74 -9.03
CA GLU A 14 18.10 -11.96 -9.78
C GLU A 14 16.82 -12.70 -10.23
N PHE A 15 15.77 -12.70 -9.41
CA PHE A 15 14.49 -13.29 -9.79
C PHE A 15 13.87 -12.54 -10.99
N LEU A 16 13.87 -11.21 -10.95
CA LEU A 16 13.30 -10.38 -12.02
C LEU A 16 14.13 -10.40 -13.31
N GLU A 17 15.44 -10.69 -13.24
CA GLU A 17 16.26 -10.96 -14.43
C GLU A 17 15.79 -12.22 -15.17
N ASN A 18 15.40 -13.25 -14.42
CA ASN A 18 14.86 -14.50 -14.98
C ASN A 18 13.38 -14.37 -15.40
N TRP A 19 12.63 -13.46 -14.79
CA TRP A 19 11.20 -13.23 -15.04
C TRP A 19 10.89 -11.74 -15.34
N PRO A 20 11.47 -11.15 -16.41
CA PRO A 20 11.37 -9.71 -16.68
C PRO A 20 9.92 -9.25 -16.93
N ALA A 21 9.05 -10.18 -17.34
CA ALA A 21 7.62 -9.94 -17.52
C ALA A 21 6.94 -9.40 -16.25
N LEU A 22 7.42 -9.75 -15.04
CA LEU A 22 6.85 -9.26 -13.78
C LEU A 22 7.13 -7.78 -13.49
N ARG A 23 7.89 -7.10 -14.35
CA ARG A 23 7.96 -5.63 -14.37
C ARG A 23 6.80 -4.97 -15.12
N MET A 24 5.87 -5.77 -15.66
CA MET A 24 4.65 -5.28 -16.33
C MET A 24 3.42 -5.50 -15.44
N GLN A 25 2.62 -4.45 -15.22
CA GLN A 25 1.39 -4.54 -14.41
C GLN A 25 0.45 -5.66 -14.86
N SER A 26 0.28 -5.84 -16.17
CA SER A 26 -0.61 -6.87 -16.72
C SER A 26 -0.18 -8.30 -16.33
N GLN A 27 1.12 -8.56 -16.29
CA GLN A 27 1.68 -9.86 -15.91
C GLN A 27 1.60 -10.08 -14.40
N VAL A 28 1.86 -9.04 -13.61
CA VAL A 28 1.64 -9.06 -12.16
C VAL A 28 0.18 -9.42 -11.83
N PHE A 29 -0.78 -8.78 -12.50
CA PHE A 29 -2.21 -9.07 -12.27
C PHE A 29 -2.62 -10.46 -12.77
N ALA A 30 -2.07 -10.92 -13.89
CA ALA A 30 -2.31 -12.26 -14.39
C ALA A 30 -1.78 -13.33 -13.43
N GLU A 31 -0.58 -13.14 -12.89
CA GLU A 31 0.03 -14.08 -11.94
C GLU A 31 -0.70 -14.09 -10.60
N PHE A 32 -1.08 -12.92 -10.08
CA PHE A 32 -1.94 -12.84 -8.91
C PHE A 32 -3.26 -13.59 -9.12
N HIS A 33 -3.91 -13.39 -10.28
CA HIS A 33 -5.15 -14.09 -10.61
C HIS A 33 -4.94 -15.60 -10.70
N ARG A 34 -3.82 -16.05 -11.30
CA ARG A 34 -3.45 -17.48 -11.36
C ARG A 34 -3.30 -18.11 -9.97
N ILE A 35 -2.73 -17.38 -9.01
CA ILE A 35 -2.48 -17.86 -7.65
C ILE A 35 -3.75 -17.85 -6.79
N THR A 36 -4.55 -16.78 -6.89
CA THR A 36 -5.63 -16.50 -5.94
C THR A 36 -7.04 -16.71 -6.50
N ASN A 37 -7.16 -16.84 -7.82
CA ASN A 37 -8.43 -16.82 -8.57
C ASN A 37 -9.25 -15.51 -8.41
N VAL A 38 -8.63 -14.44 -7.91
CA VAL A 38 -9.27 -13.12 -7.74
C VAL A 38 -8.80 -12.16 -8.82
N ASN A 39 -9.73 -11.35 -9.37
CA ASN A 39 -9.35 -10.23 -10.23
C ASN A 39 -8.89 -9.07 -9.33
N LEU A 40 -7.58 -8.96 -9.13
CA LEU A 40 -6.98 -8.04 -8.15
C LEU A 40 -7.47 -6.60 -8.31
N ARG A 41 -7.37 -6.05 -9.54
CA ARG A 41 -7.70 -4.65 -9.80
C ARG A 41 -9.16 -4.36 -9.52
N ASN A 42 -10.06 -5.18 -10.05
CA ASN A 42 -11.51 -4.96 -9.88
C ASN A 42 -11.93 -5.13 -8.42
N GLN A 43 -11.47 -6.20 -7.77
CA GLN A 43 -11.80 -6.49 -6.37
C GLN A 43 -11.29 -5.38 -5.44
N PHE A 44 -10.01 -5.01 -5.58
CA PHE A 44 -9.38 -3.98 -4.76
C PHE A 44 -10.10 -2.64 -4.86
N TYR A 45 -10.32 -2.14 -6.08
CA TYR A 45 -10.96 -0.84 -6.27
C TYR A 45 -12.43 -0.83 -5.84
N CYS A 46 -13.18 -1.90 -6.13
CA CYS A 46 -14.58 -2.00 -5.75
C CYS A 46 -14.76 -1.94 -4.23
N GLU A 47 -14.02 -2.77 -3.48
CA GLU A 47 -14.14 -2.79 -2.01
C GLU A 47 -13.47 -1.57 -1.35
N LEU A 48 -12.37 -1.05 -1.91
CA LEU A 48 -11.78 0.20 -1.41
C LEU A 48 -12.77 1.36 -1.52
N ASP A 49 -13.41 1.54 -2.69
CA ASP A 49 -14.40 2.60 -2.89
C ASP A 49 -15.62 2.41 -1.98
N ARG A 50 -16.06 1.16 -1.82
CA ARG A 50 -17.17 0.80 -0.91
C ARG A 50 -16.90 1.22 0.54
N TYR A 51 -15.69 0.98 1.05
CA TYR A 51 -15.37 1.26 2.46
C TYR A 51 -14.82 2.66 2.71
N THR A 52 -14.34 3.36 1.68
CA THR A 52 -13.72 4.69 1.80
C THR A 52 -14.57 5.69 2.60
N PRO A 53 -15.88 5.89 2.34
CA PRO A 53 -16.68 6.84 3.10
C PRO A 53 -16.70 6.56 4.60
N LYS A 54 -16.81 5.28 4.99
CA LYS A 54 -16.85 4.87 6.40
C LYS A 54 -15.47 4.95 7.06
N LEU A 55 -14.40 4.60 6.34
CA LEU A 55 -13.02 4.78 6.81
C LEU A 55 -12.75 6.26 7.12
N VAL A 56 -13.09 7.17 6.20
CA VAL A 56 -12.91 8.61 6.40
C VAL A 56 -13.71 9.12 7.61
N ALA A 57 -14.96 8.68 7.77
CA ALA A 57 -15.76 9.04 8.95
C ALA A 57 -15.13 8.56 10.27
N LEU A 58 -14.59 7.33 10.30
CA LEU A 58 -13.85 6.80 11.45
C LEU A 58 -12.58 7.62 11.73
N TYR A 59 -11.89 8.06 10.68
CA TYR A 59 -10.70 8.89 10.80
C TYR A 59 -11.04 10.26 11.40
N GLN A 60 -12.12 10.90 10.97
CA GLN A 60 -12.64 12.15 11.55
C GLN A 60 -13.03 11.98 13.03
N GLN A 61 -13.70 10.88 13.37
CA GLN A 61 -14.05 10.58 14.76
C GLN A 61 -12.80 10.39 15.62
N LYS A 62 -11.79 9.66 15.12
CA LYS A 62 -10.54 9.42 15.83
C LYS A 62 -9.68 10.68 15.92
N SER A 63 -9.68 11.51 14.87
CA SER A 63 -8.94 12.77 14.80
C SER A 63 -9.51 13.82 15.75
N SER A 64 -10.72 13.65 16.31
CA SER A 64 -11.24 14.52 17.37
C SER A 64 -10.70 14.18 18.77
N ARG A 65 -9.95 13.09 18.92
CA ARG A 65 -9.40 12.61 20.20
C ARG A 65 -7.97 13.13 20.44
N THR A 66 -7.39 12.77 21.58
CA THR A 66 -5.99 13.10 21.92
C THR A 66 -5.03 11.96 21.56
N GLY A 67 -3.74 12.28 21.45
CA GLY A 67 -2.66 11.32 21.18
C GLY A 67 -2.13 11.36 19.74
N LYS A 68 -0.93 10.80 19.55
CA LYS A 68 -0.14 10.90 18.30
C LYS A 68 -0.92 10.48 17.05
N GLY A 69 -1.65 9.35 17.11
CA GLY A 69 -2.44 8.89 15.97
C GLY A 69 -3.64 9.79 15.63
N ALA A 70 -4.23 10.47 16.61
CA ALA A 70 -5.29 11.43 16.36
C ALA A 70 -4.74 12.73 15.74
N GLU A 71 -3.55 13.15 16.16
CA GLU A 71 -2.83 14.28 15.58
C GLU A 71 -2.43 14.02 14.13
N ALA A 72 -1.84 12.86 13.83
CA ALA A 72 -1.50 12.48 12.47
C ALA A 72 -2.74 12.42 11.54
N LEU A 73 -3.86 11.85 12.01
CA LEU A 73 -5.11 11.86 11.23
C LEU A 73 -5.69 13.27 11.06
N ARG A 74 -5.59 14.14 12.07
CA ARG A 74 -6.00 15.55 11.95
C ARG A 74 -5.20 16.27 10.87
N GLU A 75 -3.89 16.05 10.84
CA GLU A 75 -3.04 16.69 9.83
C GLU A 75 -3.35 16.17 8.43
N MET A 76 -3.52 14.86 8.25
CA MET A 76 -3.93 14.30 6.96
C MET A 76 -5.27 14.87 6.49
N LEU A 77 -6.26 14.97 7.38
CA LEU A 77 -7.58 15.55 7.07
C LEU A 77 -7.47 17.04 6.76
N ARG A 78 -6.66 17.80 7.51
CA ARG A 78 -6.41 19.22 7.24
C ARG A 78 -5.83 19.43 5.85
N ILE A 79 -4.80 18.66 5.48
CA ILE A 79 -4.18 18.75 4.15
C ILE A 79 -5.22 18.36 3.07
N TYR A 80 -5.96 17.28 3.29
CA TYR A 80 -7.03 16.87 2.38
C TYR A 80 -8.09 17.98 2.18
N ASP A 81 -8.53 18.65 3.25
CA ASP A 81 -9.53 19.72 3.20
C ASP A 81 -9.02 21.04 2.59
N LEU A 82 -7.71 21.23 2.47
CA LEU A 82 -7.10 22.41 1.84
C LEU A 82 -7.09 22.34 0.30
N GLU A 83 -7.31 21.16 -0.26
CA GLU A 83 -7.28 20.92 -1.69
C GLU A 83 -8.59 21.41 -2.33
N GLU A 84 -8.49 22.13 -3.45
CA GLU A 84 -9.66 22.76 -4.10
C GLU A 84 -10.60 21.72 -4.73
N GLU A 85 -10.05 20.61 -5.21
CA GLU A 85 -10.80 19.51 -5.80
C GLU A 85 -10.60 18.22 -5.00
N HIS A 86 -11.66 17.43 -4.86
CA HIS A 86 -11.63 16.14 -4.17
C HIS A 86 -12.05 15.03 -5.13
N ASP A 87 -11.10 14.58 -5.94
CA ASP A 87 -11.32 13.46 -6.83
C ASP A 87 -11.38 12.13 -6.04
N ILE A 88 -11.76 11.06 -6.74
CA ILE A 88 -11.85 9.73 -6.14
C ILE A 88 -10.49 9.20 -5.67
N ASN A 89 -9.40 9.60 -6.31
CA ASN A 89 -8.06 9.11 -6.03
C ASN A 89 -7.50 9.70 -4.74
N MET A 90 -7.78 10.97 -4.46
CA MET A 90 -7.44 11.60 -3.19
C MET A 90 -8.14 10.94 -2.01
N ARG A 91 -9.43 10.59 -2.17
CA ARG A 91 -10.18 9.85 -1.15
C ARG A 91 -9.60 8.46 -0.90
N ARG A 92 -9.21 7.76 -1.98
CA ARG A 92 -8.51 6.47 -1.87
C ARG A 92 -7.15 6.61 -1.17
N THR A 93 -6.39 7.65 -1.50
CA THR A 93 -5.12 7.96 -0.84
C THR A 93 -5.32 8.21 0.66
N LEU A 94 -6.32 9.02 1.04
CA LEU A 94 -6.69 9.25 2.44
C LEU A 94 -7.09 7.96 3.14
N ALA A 95 -7.91 7.13 2.49
CA ALA A 95 -8.33 5.83 3.01
C ALA A 95 -7.12 4.93 3.30
N LEU A 96 -6.18 4.82 2.37
CA LEU A 96 -4.99 3.95 2.48
C LEU A 96 -3.96 4.49 3.49
N ARG A 97 -3.59 5.77 3.41
CA ARG A 97 -2.63 6.40 4.36
C ARG A 97 -3.18 6.43 5.78
N GLY A 98 -4.46 6.79 5.93
CA GLY A 98 -5.10 6.85 7.23
C GLY A 98 -5.27 5.47 7.89
N LEU A 99 -5.29 4.37 7.12
CA LEU A 99 -5.51 3.03 7.65
C LEU A 99 -4.39 2.60 8.60
N ALA A 100 -3.13 2.78 8.21
CA ALA A 100 -1.97 2.47 9.06
C ALA A 100 -2.02 3.26 10.37
N VAL A 101 -2.28 4.57 10.30
CA VAL A 101 -2.42 5.45 11.47
C VAL A 101 -3.63 5.05 12.34
N TYR A 102 -4.74 4.64 11.72
CA TYR A 102 -5.92 4.16 12.43
C TYR A 102 -5.62 2.87 13.20
N LEU A 103 -4.86 1.96 12.60
CA LEU A 103 -4.42 0.70 13.19
C LEU A 103 -3.22 0.85 14.15
N ARG A 104 -2.71 2.08 14.31
CA ARG A 104 -1.56 2.43 15.17
C ARG A 104 -0.26 1.76 14.73
N GLU A 105 -0.09 1.66 13.43
CA GLU A 105 1.10 1.13 12.77
C GLU A 105 2.06 2.26 12.38
N ASP A 106 3.34 1.92 12.23
CA ASP A 106 4.40 2.84 11.83
C ASP A 106 4.69 2.63 10.33
N ASP A 107 4.39 3.64 9.54
CA ASP A 107 4.48 3.61 8.07
C ASP A 107 5.64 4.46 7.52
N THR A 108 6.49 5.00 8.40
CA THR A 108 7.57 5.94 8.06
C THR A 108 8.62 5.35 7.11
N GLU A 109 8.99 4.08 7.30
CA GLU A 109 9.93 3.37 6.43
C GLU A 109 9.29 2.90 5.12
N PHE A 110 7.96 2.87 5.07
CA PHE A 110 7.20 2.36 3.93
C PHE A 110 6.80 3.46 2.95
N TYR A 111 6.43 4.66 3.42
CA TYR A 111 6.14 5.81 2.55
C TYR A 111 7.31 6.79 2.58
N LYS A 112 8.15 6.71 1.55
CA LYS A 112 9.33 7.55 1.37
C LYS A 112 9.03 8.65 0.35
N THR A 113 9.61 9.83 0.55
CA THR A 113 9.50 10.97 -0.39
C THR A 113 10.89 11.39 -0.82
N CYS A 114 11.10 11.54 -2.12
CA CYS A 114 12.33 12.09 -2.71
C CYS A 114 12.09 13.55 -3.13
N ASN A 115 13.05 14.42 -2.80
CA ASN A 115 13.03 15.82 -3.17
C ASN A 115 13.99 16.09 -4.33
N GLY A 116 13.88 15.38 -5.46
CA GLY A 116 14.52 15.67 -6.76
C GLY A 116 16.06 15.66 -6.85
N GLU A 117 16.78 16.09 -5.82
CA GLU A 117 18.22 16.33 -5.77
C GLU A 117 18.96 15.34 -4.87
N ASP A 118 18.25 14.65 -3.96
CA ASP A 118 18.84 13.64 -3.08
C ASP A 118 18.81 12.25 -3.76
N GLU A 119 19.99 11.65 -3.97
CA GLU A 119 20.10 10.20 -4.14
C GLU A 119 19.59 9.55 -2.86
N MET A 120 18.32 9.15 -2.85
CA MET A 120 17.79 8.46 -1.69
C MET A 120 18.51 7.11 -1.55
N GLU A 121 19.28 6.96 -0.47
CA GLU A 121 19.83 5.67 -0.08
C GLU A 121 18.66 4.72 0.21
N THR A 122 18.42 3.79 -0.71
CA THR A 122 17.40 2.74 -0.55
C THR A 122 17.85 1.64 0.39
N THR A 123 19.01 1.75 1.04
CA THR A 123 19.64 0.71 1.86
C THR A 123 18.71 0.11 2.92
N ASP A 124 18.62 -1.23 2.95
CA ASP A 124 17.83 -2.01 3.93
C ASP A 124 16.30 -1.77 3.85
N THR A 125 15.80 -1.51 2.64
CA THR A 125 14.37 -1.36 2.34
C THR A 125 13.81 -2.66 1.79
N PRO A 126 13.17 -3.51 2.62
CA PRO A 126 12.55 -4.73 2.12
C PRO A 126 11.41 -4.41 1.16
N LEU A 127 10.60 -3.39 1.46
CA LEU A 127 9.43 -3.00 0.68
C LEU A 127 8.99 -1.57 1.01
N ALA A 128 8.89 -0.69 0.02
CA ALA A 128 8.43 0.70 0.19
C ALA A 128 7.83 1.32 -1.08
N PHE A 129 7.12 2.43 -0.89
CA PHE A 129 6.81 3.40 -1.94
C PHE A 129 7.76 4.58 -1.86
N LEU A 130 8.29 4.98 -3.01
CA LEU A 130 9.07 6.20 -3.18
C LEU A 130 8.24 7.19 -4.00
N SER A 131 7.82 8.30 -3.39
CA SER A 131 7.04 9.35 -4.05
C SER A 131 7.92 10.54 -4.40
N VAL A 132 7.72 11.13 -5.57
CA VAL A 132 8.35 12.40 -5.96
C VAL A 132 7.34 13.52 -5.76
N ALA A 133 7.72 14.53 -4.98
CA ALA A 133 6.88 15.70 -4.74
C ALA A 133 6.90 16.64 -5.96
N PRO A 134 5.78 17.29 -6.31
CA PRO A 134 5.75 18.26 -7.41
C PRO A 134 6.57 19.51 -7.09
N ASP A 135 7.31 20.02 -8.10
CA ASP A 135 8.24 21.16 -7.99
C ASP A 135 7.58 22.51 -7.62
N SER A 136 6.26 22.64 -7.77
CA SER A 136 5.54 23.89 -7.57
C SER A 136 4.81 23.92 -6.22
N THR A 137 5.29 24.79 -5.34
CA THR A 137 4.71 25.27 -4.06
C THR A 137 3.49 24.51 -3.52
N GLY A 138 3.77 23.51 -2.69
CA GLY A 138 2.78 22.82 -1.87
C GLY A 138 3.00 21.31 -1.98
N SER A 139 3.66 20.72 -0.99
CA SER A 139 3.80 19.26 -0.90
C SER A 139 2.43 18.64 -0.66
N SER A 140 1.66 18.48 -1.73
CA SER A 140 0.43 17.69 -1.66
C SER A 140 0.84 16.23 -1.57
N SER A 141 0.89 15.71 -0.34
CA SER A 141 1.07 14.27 -0.11
C SER A 141 -0.01 13.39 -0.79
N PHE A 142 -1.05 14.02 -1.35
CA PHE A 142 -2.17 13.38 -2.04
C PHE A 142 -2.02 13.33 -3.57
N SER A 143 -1.20 14.20 -4.16
CA SER A 143 -0.92 14.25 -5.61
C SER A 143 0.59 14.27 -5.90
N PRO A 144 1.33 13.18 -5.61
CA PRO A 144 2.72 13.07 -6.03
C PRO A 144 2.81 13.05 -7.57
N GLU A 145 3.93 13.53 -8.11
CA GLU A 145 4.20 13.48 -9.55
C GLU A 145 4.40 12.04 -10.03
N ASN A 146 5.12 11.26 -9.22
CA ASN A 146 5.42 9.86 -9.50
C ASN A 146 5.50 9.06 -8.21
N ILE A 147 5.09 7.80 -8.27
CA ILE A 147 5.31 6.80 -7.22
C ILE A 147 6.04 5.61 -7.83
N SER A 148 7.11 5.20 -7.18
CA SER A 148 7.86 4.00 -7.48
C SER A 148 7.71 2.95 -6.37
N ILE A 149 7.72 1.68 -6.76
CA ILE A 149 7.71 0.52 -5.87
C ILE A 149 9.15 0.04 -5.72
N VAL A 150 9.64 0.06 -4.48
CA VAL A 150 10.97 -0.43 -4.12
C VAL A 150 10.84 -1.74 -3.36
N ILE A 151 11.57 -2.77 -3.79
CA ILE A 151 11.61 -4.09 -3.14
C ILE A 151 13.07 -4.55 -3.08
N GLU A 152 13.56 -4.90 -1.89
CA GLU A 152 14.97 -5.25 -1.66
C GLU A 152 15.93 -4.23 -2.31
N ASP A 153 15.71 -2.95 -2.00
CA ASP A 153 16.49 -1.79 -2.47
C ASP A 153 16.40 -1.51 -3.98
N GLU A 154 15.65 -2.32 -4.74
CA GLU A 154 15.46 -2.19 -6.18
C GLU A 154 14.15 -1.49 -6.55
N VAL A 155 14.21 -0.53 -7.46
CA VAL A 155 13.02 0.00 -8.13
C VAL A 155 12.46 -1.08 -9.07
N VAL A 156 11.35 -1.70 -8.66
CA VAL A 156 10.70 -2.77 -9.42
C VAL A 156 9.76 -2.19 -10.49
N MET A 157 9.03 -1.13 -10.13
CA MET A 157 8.10 -0.43 -11.03
C MET A 157 8.06 1.06 -10.67
N SER A 158 7.99 1.92 -11.68
CA SER A 158 7.91 3.38 -11.55
C SER A 158 6.78 3.93 -12.44
N GLU A 159 6.66 5.26 -12.51
CA GLU A 159 5.65 5.97 -13.32
C GLU A 159 4.21 5.65 -12.90
N LEU A 160 3.98 5.47 -11.60
CA LEU A 160 2.66 5.23 -11.04
C LEU A 160 2.09 6.57 -10.53
N PRO A 161 1.06 7.13 -11.17
CA PRO A 161 0.61 8.49 -10.87
C PRO A 161 -0.23 8.58 -9.59
N ARG A 162 -0.62 7.45 -8.99
CA ARG A 162 -1.59 7.39 -7.90
C ARG A 162 -1.23 6.33 -6.89
N LEU A 163 -1.41 6.64 -5.61
CA LEU A 163 -1.09 5.71 -4.53
C LEU A 163 -1.89 4.41 -4.60
N ALA A 164 -3.17 4.49 -4.96
CA ALA A 164 -4.01 3.31 -5.12
C ALA A 164 -3.52 2.37 -6.24
N ASP A 165 -2.98 2.93 -7.34
CA ASP A 165 -2.39 2.14 -8.42
C ASP A 165 -1.08 1.48 -7.96
N ALA A 166 -0.24 2.20 -7.20
CA ALA A 166 0.96 1.63 -6.60
C ALA A 166 0.66 0.52 -5.59
N PHE A 167 -0.35 0.70 -4.73
CA PHE A 167 -0.79 -0.31 -3.78
C PHE A 167 -1.30 -1.58 -4.44
N VAL A 168 -2.15 -1.45 -5.46
CA VAL A 168 -2.73 -2.64 -6.12
C VAL A 168 -1.66 -3.44 -6.87
N VAL A 169 -0.68 -2.76 -7.49
CA VAL A 169 0.47 -3.44 -8.11
C VAL A 169 1.34 -4.12 -7.05
N LEU A 170 1.63 -3.42 -5.95
CA LEU A 170 2.44 -3.98 -4.86
C LEU A 170 1.83 -5.25 -4.28
N LEU A 171 0.51 -5.27 -4.05
CA LEU A 171 -0.19 -6.48 -3.60
C LEU A 171 -0.01 -7.62 -4.61
N GLY A 172 -0.07 -7.33 -5.91
CA GLY A 172 0.21 -8.31 -6.95
C GLY A 172 1.64 -8.85 -6.87
N LEU A 173 2.63 -7.96 -6.73
CA LEU A 173 4.05 -8.31 -6.62
C LEU A 173 4.35 -9.16 -5.37
N ILE A 174 3.76 -8.82 -4.22
CA ILE A 174 3.92 -9.60 -2.99
C ILE A 174 3.52 -11.06 -3.21
N TYR A 175 2.41 -11.31 -3.90
CA TYR A 175 1.96 -12.68 -4.19
C TYR A 175 2.79 -13.35 -5.29
N ALA A 176 3.11 -12.64 -6.37
CA ALA A 176 3.87 -13.18 -7.49
C ALA A 176 5.32 -13.55 -7.10
N LEU A 177 5.91 -12.78 -6.18
CA LEU A 177 7.28 -12.98 -5.68
C LEU A 177 7.33 -13.73 -4.33
N HIS A 178 6.18 -14.13 -3.79
CA HIS A 178 6.06 -14.81 -2.48
C HIS A 178 6.74 -14.05 -1.32
N LEU A 179 6.50 -12.73 -1.25
CA LEU A 179 7.09 -11.86 -0.23
C LEU A 179 6.27 -11.88 1.06
N ASP A 180 6.95 -11.63 2.18
CA ASP A 180 6.29 -11.34 3.45
C ASP A 180 5.72 -9.90 3.46
N TYR A 181 4.65 -9.70 4.23
CA TYR A 181 4.16 -8.34 4.49
C TYR A 181 5.15 -7.53 5.34
N PRO A 182 5.24 -6.20 5.13
CA PRO A 182 6.07 -5.35 5.97
C PRO A 182 5.68 -5.50 7.44
N LYS A 183 6.65 -5.86 8.30
CA LYS A 183 6.40 -6.20 9.71
C LYS A 183 5.68 -5.08 10.47
N LYS A 184 6.02 -3.82 10.18
CA LYS A 184 5.42 -2.64 10.80
C LYS A 184 4.00 -2.31 10.30
N LEU A 185 3.56 -2.91 9.19
CA LEU A 185 2.24 -2.71 8.56
C LEU A 185 1.40 -4.00 8.48
N THR A 186 1.69 -4.98 9.34
CA THR A 186 1.07 -6.31 9.29
C THR A 186 -0.47 -6.23 9.30
N HIS A 187 -1.05 -5.38 10.16
CA HIS A 187 -2.51 -5.25 10.27
C HIS A 187 -3.12 -4.56 9.05
N THR A 188 -2.46 -3.54 8.50
CA THR A 188 -2.89 -2.87 7.26
C THR A 188 -2.97 -3.87 6.11
N PHE A 189 -1.90 -4.61 5.85
CA PHE A 189 -1.89 -5.62 4.77
C PHE A 189 -2.84 -6.78 5.05
N THR A 190 -2.93 -7.26 6.30
CA THR A 190 -3.90 -8.31 6.67
C THR A 190 -5.35 -7.85 6.46
N PHE A 191 -5.65 -6.58 6.78
CA PHE A 191 -6.97 -6.00 6.57
C PHE A 191 -7.30 -5.94 5.08
N ILE A 192 -6.38 -5.45 4.25
CA ILE A 192 -6.56 -5.40 2.79
C ILE A 192 -6.77 -6.82 2.23
N GLN A 193 -5.90 -7.78 2.57
CA GLN A 193 -6.04 -9.17 2.13
C GLN A 193 -7.42 -9.75 2.47
N LYS A 194 -7.83 -9.67 3.73
CA LYS A 194 -8.99 -10.43 4.22
C LYS A 194 -10.31 -9.71 4.03
N VAL A 195 -10.30 -8.38 4.06
CA VAL A 195 -11.52 -7.57 4.00
C VAL A 195 -11.75 -7.03 2.60
N LEU A 196 -10.71 -6.52 1.93
CA LEU A 196 -10.87 -5.94 0.59
C LEU A 196 -10.74 -7.03 -0.48
N LEU A 197 -9.72 -7.91 -0.39
CA LEU A 197 -9.49 -8.95 -1.38
C LEU A 197 -10.24 -10.26 -1.11
N CYS A 198 -10.86 -10.39 0.07
CA CYS A 198 -11.58 -11.58 0.51
C CYS A 198 -10.75 -12.88 0.42
N LEU A 199 -9.43 -12.79 0.61
CA LEU A 199 -8.53 -13.94 0.59
C LEU A 199 -8.44 -14.56 1.99
N ASP A 200 -9.01 -15.74 2.13
CA ASP A 200 -8.96 -16.50 3.37
C ASP A 200 -7.68 -17.35 3.45
N ASP A 201 -7.00 -17.29 4.59
CA ASP A 201 -5.85 -18.11 4.94
C ASP A 201 -6.18 -19.10 6.08
N ASN A 202 -7.48 -19.28 6.37
CA ASN A 202 -8.05 -20.04 7.50
C ASN A 202 -7.66 -19.50 8.89
N LYS A 203 -7.03 -18.32 8.97
CA LYS A 203 -6.71 -17.68 10.26
C LYS A 203 -7.76 -16.63 10.59
N ALA A 204 -8.23 -16.65 11.83
CA ALA A 204 -9.14 -15.62 12.31
C ALA A 204 -8.52 -14.21 12.23
N LEU A 205 -9.35 -13.19 12.00
CA LEU A 205 -8.93 -11.80 12.15
C LEU A 205 -8.58 -11.51 13.61
N LYS A 206 -7.49 -10.77 13.82
CA LYS A 206 -7.18 -10.25 15.15
C LYS A 206 -8.31 -9.33 15.64
N PRO A 207 -8.54 -9.20 16.97
CA PRO A 207 -9.65 -8.43 17.52
C PRO A 207 -9.76 -6.99 17.01
N CYS A 208 -8.63 -6.29 16.82
CA CYS A 208 -8.63 -4.93 16.28
C CYS A 208 -9.17 -4.85 14.84
N LEU A 209 -8.79 -5.80 13.99
CA LEU A 209 -9.23 -5.87 12.59
C LEU A 209 -10.70 -6.31 12.49
N LEU A 210 -11.12 -7.23 13.35
CA LEU A 210 -12.51 -7.64 13.43
C LEU A 210 -13.40 -6.48 13.87
N SER A 211 -12.97 -5.70 14.87
CA SER A 211 -13.67 -4.49 15.31
C SER A 211 -13.82 -3.49 14.16
N LEU A 212 -12.73 -3.18 13.44
CA LEU A 212 -12.77 -2.28 12.29
C LEU A 212 -13.69 -2.81 11.18
N LYS A 213 -13.57 -4.08 10.80
CA LYS A 213 -14.46 -4.72 9.83
C LYS A 213 -15.93 -4.55 10.23
N ASN A 214 -16.26 -4.81 11.49
CA ASN A 214 -17.63 -4.68 11.98
C ASN A 214 -18.11 -3.23 11.96
N GLU A 215 -17.26 -2.25 12.30
CA GLU A 215 -17.59 -0.82 12.17
C GLU A 215 -17.92 -0.43 10.73
N LEU A 216 -17.19 -0.98 9.76
CA LEU A 216 -17.42 -0.72 8.33
C LEU A 216 -18.68 -1.42 7.79
N LEU A 217 -19.15 -2.48 8.44
CA LEU A 217 -20.37 -3.20 8.06
C LEU A 217 -21.64 -2.67 8.72
N LYS A 218 -21.54 -1.84 9.76
CA LYS A 218 -22.72 -1.21 10.40
C LYS A 218 -23.44 -0.31 9.38
N GLU A 219 -24.72 -0.57 9.18
CA GLU A 219 -25.63 0.26 8.37
C GLU A 219 -25.92 1.60 9.06
#